data_AF-A0A368GQT1-F1
#
_entry.id   AF-A0A368GQT1-F1
#
_cell.length_a   1.000
_cell.length_b   1.000
_cell.length_c   1.000
_cell.angle_alpha   90.00
_cell.angle_beta   90.00
_cell.angle_gamma   90.00
#
_symmetry.space_group_name_H-M   'P 1'
#
loop_
_entity.id
_entity.type
_entity.pdbx_description
1 polymer ?
#
loop_
_entity_poly.entity_id
_entity_poly.type
_entity_poly.pdbx_seq_one_letter_code
_entity_poly.pdbx_strand_id
1 'polypeptide(L)'
;MADIYSLLSYNFFIVLRKSGLCNDLYWGSQPVMPIASFITTYFTLYLRCIGIALISVQRYVTVCLYGTTMERLMMETRPHIFGLLHWLSGLLMTATLLTTSFDIKYDNKEDLNMVVPVKTLSVMFFLVFVEGRMMYDTTYKRLLRK
;
A
#
# COMPACT_ATOMS: atom_id res chain seq x y z
N MET A 1 -6.27 -11.97 -4.69
CA MET A 1 -6.54 -11.96 -3.23
C MET A 1 -6.36 -10.56 -2.64
N ALA A 2 -5.21 -9.91 -2.83
CA ALA A 2 -4.97 -8.55 -2.31
C ALA A 2 -5.98 -7.49 -2.79
N ASP A 3 -6.44 -7.55 -4.04
CA ASP A 3 -7.50 -6.64 -4.53
C ASP A 3 -8.84 -6.84 -3.85
N ILE A 4 -9.24 -8.09 -3.60
CA ILE A 4 -10.49 -8.41 -2.90
C ILE A 4 -10.39 -7.95 -1.44
N TYR A 5 -9.25 -8.19 -0.79
CA TYR A 5 -8.97 -7.71 0.56
C TYR A 5 -9.07 -6.20 0.64
N SER A 6 -8.36 -5.47 -0.23
CA SER A 6 -8.36 -4.00 -0.24
C SER A 6 -9.73 -3.40 -0.52
N LEU A 7 -10.51 -3.98 -1.45
CA LEU A 7 -11.90 -3.58 -1.70
C LEU A 7 -12.77 -3.79 -0.47
N LEU A 8 -12.72 -4.98 0.14
CA LEU A 8 -13.54 -5.29 1.31
C LEU A 8 -13.20 -4.37 2.48
N SER A 9 -11.92 -4.24 2.82
CA SER A 9 -11.49 -3.39 3.93
C SER A 9 -11.86 -1.92 3.67
N TYR A 10 -11.57 -1.38 2.48
CA TYR A 10 -11.85 0.01 2.17
C TYR A 10 -13.34 0.33 2.23
N ASN A 11 -14.17 -0.52 1.61
CA ASN A 11 -15.63 -0.34 1.65
C ASN A 11 -16.18 -0.52 3.06
N PHE A 12 -15.69 -1.51 3.82
CA PHE A 12 -16.11 -1.73 5.20
C PHE A 12 -15.83 -0.52 6.09
N PHE A 13 -14.61 0.04 6.08
CA PHE A 13 -14.26 1.21 6.87
C PHE A 13 -14.98 2.50 6.44
N ILE A 14 -15.27 2.66 5.14
CA ILE A 14 -16.05 3.80 4.65
C ILE A 14 -17.50 3.69 5.05
N VAL A 15 -18.13 2.53 4.84
CA VAL A 15 -19.53 2.31 5.17
C VAL A 15 -19.75 2.48 6.67
N LEU A 16 -18.89 1.89 7.51
CA LEU A 16 -18.96 2.07 8.96
C LEU A 16 -18.89 3.54 9.37
N ARG A 17 -17.94 4.29 8.82
CA ARG A 17 -17.74 5.71 9.13
C ARG A 17 -18.86 6.61 8.60
N LYS A 18 -19.40 6.34 7.41
CA LYS A 18 -20.45 7.16 6.77
C LYS A 18 -21.87 6.80 7.22
N SER A 19 -22.08 5.59 7.73
CA SER A 19 -23.40 5.14 8.17
C SER A 19 -23.91 5.83 9.44
N GLY A 20 -23.04 6.51 10.20
CA GLY A 20 -23.42 7.17 11.46
C GLY A 20 -23.65 6.21 12.64
N LEU A 21 -23.77 4.89 12.38
CA LEU A 21 -24.16 3.86 13.36
C LEU A 21 -23.14 3.65 14.48
N CYS A 22 -21.88 4.03 14.28
CA CYS A 22 -20.79 3.81 15.25
C CYS A 22 -20.09 5.11 15.67
N ASN A 23 -20.70 6.27 15.46
CA ASN A 23 -20.03 7.56 15.71
C ASN A 23 -19.56 7.72 17.16
N ASP A 24 -20.33 7.24 18.14
CA ASP A 24 -19.95 7.27 19.56
C ASP A 24 -18.74 6.38 19.87
N LEU A 25 -18.67 5.19 19.25
CA LEU A 25 -17.54 4.26 19.39
C LEU A 25 -16.27 4.82 18.75
N TYR A 26 -16.38 5.40 17.57
CA TYR A 26 -15.26 6.02 16.87
C TYR A 26 -14.73 7.27 17.60
N TRP A 27 -15.63 8.10 18.15
CA TRP A 27 -15.27 9.29 18.91
C TRP A 27 -14.70 8.94 20.30
N GLY A 28 -15.32 8.00 21.01
CA GLY A 28 -14.86 7.58 22.35
C GLY A 28 -13.54 6.81 22.34
N SER A 29 -13.18 6.20 21.20
CA SER A 29 -11.93 5.43 21.05
C SER A 29 -10.78 6.24 20.43
N GLN A 30 -10.83 7.58 20.50
CA GLN A 30 -9.67 8.41 20.18
C GLN A 30 -8.54 8.16 21.21
N PRO A 31 -7.26 8.03 20.77
CA PRO A 31 -6.72 8.26 19.42
C PRO A 31 -6.57 6.99 18.55
N VAL A 32 -7.02 5.82 19.01
CA VAL A 32 -6.69 4.53 18.37
C VAL A 32 -7.39 4.33 17.03
N MET A 33 -8.71 4.59 16.98
CA MET A 33 -9.52 4.41 15.76
C MET A 33 -9.09 5.25 14.54
N PRO A 34 -8.77 6.56 14.67
CA PRO A 34 -8.33 7.36 13.53
C PRO A 34 -6.99 6.87 12.99
N ILE A 35 -6.05 6.52 13.86
CA ILE A 35 -4.74 5.97 13.47
C ILE A 35 -4.92 4.64 12.74
N ALA A 36 -5.70 3.71 13.30
CA ALA A 36 -5.95 2.40 12.68
C ALA A 36 -6.64 2.52 11.32
N SER A 37 -7.63 3.41 11.20
CA SER A 37 -8.34 3.66 9.94
C SER A 37 -7.42 4.26 8.87
N PHE A 38 -6.56 5.20 9.27
CA PHE A 38 -5.56 5.80 8.40
C PHE A 38 -4.56 4.76 7.91
N ILE A 39 -3.94 4.01 8.83
CA ILE A 39 -2.97 2.95 8.50
C ILE A 39 -3.59 1.92 7.56
N THR A 40 -4.80 1.46 7.84
CA THR A 40 -5.46 0.44 7.01
C THR A 40 -5.78 0.96 5.60
N THR A 41 -6.19 2.23 5.49
CA THR A 41 -6.44 2.86 4.19
C THR A 41 -5.16 2.96 3.36
N TYR A 42 -4.05 3.37 3.96
CA TYR A 42 -2.77 3.47 3.24
C TYR A 42 -2.19 2.09 2.92
N PHE A 43 -2.24 1.13 3.85
CA PHE A 43 -1.79 -0.24 3.62
C PHE A 43 -2.48 -0.88 2.41
N THR A 44 -3.80 -0.70 2.31
CA THR A 44 -4.60 -1.27 1.22
C THR A 44 -4.32 -0.57 -0.11
N LEU A 45 -4.09 0.75 -0.10
CA LEU A 45 -3.63 1.50 -1.28
C LEU A 45 -2.26 1.00 -1.77
N TYR A 46 -1.30 0.85 -0.85
CA TYR A 46 0.05 0.37 -1.17
C TYR A 46 0.02 -1.04 -1.77
N LEU A 47 -0.72 -1.96 -1.15
CA LEU A 47 -0.94 -3.30 -1.68
C LEU A 47 -1.45 -3.23 -3.12
N ARG A 48 -2.46 -2.42 -3.42
CA ARG A 48 -2.97 -2.29 -4.80
C ARG A 48 -1.93 -1.75 -5.78
N CYS A 49 -1.25 -0.67 -5.43
CA CYS A 49 -0.24 -0.05 -6.31
C CYS A 49 0.89 -1.04 -6.64
N ILE A 50 1.40 -1.76 -5.65
CA ILE A 50 2.45 -2.76 -5.85
C ILE A 50 1.93 -3.95 -6.66
N GLY A 51 0.67 -4.36 -6.44
CA GLY A 51 0.05 -5.43 -7.21
C GLY A 51 -0.03 -5.11 -8.70
N ILE A 52 -0.52 -3.92 -9.02
CA ILE A 52 -0.61 -3.42 -10.40
C ILE A 52 0.79 -3.32 -11.03
N ALA A 53 1.78 -2.81 -10.28
CA ALA A 53 3.16 -2.71 -10.74
C ALA A 53 3.77 -4.09 -11.04
N LEU A 54 3.60 -5.06 -10.14
CA LEU A 54 4.10 -6.43 -10.32
C LEU A 54 3.46 -7.11 -11.54
N ILE A 55 2.14 -7.00 -11.72
CA ILE A 55 1.45 -7.55 -12.89
C ILE A 55 1.96 -6.89 -14.18
N SER A 56 2.19 -5.57 -14.15
CA SER A 56 2.71 -4.82 -15.30
C SER A 56 4.12 -5.26 -15.67
N VAL A 57 5.01 -5.41 -14.68
CA VAL A 57 6.36 -5.96 -14.87
C VAL A 57 6.30 -7.38 -15.40
N GLN A 58 5.41 -8.22 -14.86
CA GLN A 58 5.25 -9.60 -15.32
C GLN A 58 4.89 -9.64 -16.80
N ARG A 59 3.88 -8.87 -17.23
CA ARG A 59 3.48 -8.78 -18.65
C ARG A 59 4.59 -8.23 -19.53
N TYR A 60 5.31 -7.21 -19.05
CA TYR A 60 6.43 -6.63 -19.78
C TYR A 60 7.54 -7.67 -20.01
N VAL A 61 7.93 -8.43 -18.99
CA VAL A 61 8.98 -9.46 -19.13
C VAL A 61 8.53 -10.58 -20.08
N THR A 62 7.29 -11.05 -19.95
CA THR A 62 6.77 -12.12 -20.82
C THR A 62 6.69 -11.71 -22.29
N VAL A 63 6.32 -10.46 -22.58
CA VAL A 63 6.13 -10.00 -23.98
C VAL A 63 7.42 -9.43 -24.57
N CYS A 64 8.12 -8.54 -23.86
CA CYS A 64 9.23 -7.78 -24.41
C CYS A 64 10.59 -8.48 -24.23
N LEU A 65 10.70 -9.40 -23.27
CA LEU A 65 11.95 -10.07 -22.90
C LEU A 65 11.87 -11.59 -23.12
N TYR A 66 11.05 -11.99 -24.08
CA TYR A 66 10.86 -13.38 -24.49
C TYR A 66 12.20 -14.04 -24.88
N GLY A 67 12.48 -15.23 -24.35
CA GLY A 67 13.71 -16.00 -24.54
C GLY A 67 14.89 -15.55 -23.67
N THR A 68 14.73 -14.53 -22.81
CA THR A 68 15.81 -14.08 -21.93
C THR A 68 15.87 -14.85 -20.61
N THR A 69 17.04 -14.83 -19.97
CA THR A 69 17.26 -15.41 -18.63
C THR A 69 16.26 -14.91 -17.58
N MET A 70 15.74 -13.69 -17.74
CA MET A 70 14.77 -13.09 -16.82
C MET A 70 13.39 -13.74 -16.94
N GLU A 71 12.92 -14.03 -18.16
CA GLU A 71 11.66 -14.75 -18.37
C GLU A 71 11.73 -16.14 -17.76
N ARG A 72 12.82 -16.87 -18.02
CA ARG A 72 13.02 -18.22 -17.48
C ARG A 72 13.02 -18.22 -15.95
N LEU A 73 13.71 -17.26 -15.33
CA LEU A 73 13.70 -17.08 -13.89
C LEU A 73 12.29 -16.81 -13.36
N MET A 74 11.53 -15.93 -14.01
CA MET A 74 10.17 -15.59 -13.60
C MET A 74 9.20 -16.77 -13.73
N MET A 75 9.37 -17.59 -14.77
CA MET A 75 8.55 -18.79 -15.04
C MET A 75 8.90 -19.97 -14.12
N GLU A 76 10.18 -20.14 -13.77
CA GLU A 76 10.63 -21.16 -12.81
C GLU A 76 10.31 -20.75 -11.36
N THR A 77 10.16 -19.45 -11.08
CA THR A 77 9.83 -18.96 -9.75
C THR A 77 8.39 -19.29 -9.38
N ARG A 78 8.20 -19.94 -8.22
CA ARG A 78 6.87 -20.32 -7.73
C ARG A 78 5.99 -19.08 -7.49
N PRO A 79 4.71 -19.08 -7.91
CA PRO A 79 3.81 -17.93 -7.77
C PRO A 79 3.60 -17.47 -6.32
N HIS A 80 3.73 -18.38 -5.35
CA HIS A 80 3.67 -18.03 -3.93
C HIS A 80 4.78 -17.10 -3.46
N ILE A 81 5.96 -17.11 -4.10
CA ILE A 81 7.08 -16.24 -3.76
C ILE A 81 6.74 -14.79 -4.13
N PHE A 82 6.15 -14.58 -5.32
CA PHE A 82 5.64 -13.26 -5.71
C PHE A 82 4.52 -12.79 -4.78
N GLY A 83 3.64 -13.70 -4.35
CA GLY A 83 2.65 -13.42 -3.32
C GLY A 83 3.28 -12.97 -2.01
N LEU A 84 4.27 -13.69 -1.49
CA LEU A 84 4.97 -13.34 -0.26
C LEU A 84 5.69 -11.99 -0.36
N LEU A 85 6.41 -11.75 -1.45
CA LEU A 85 7.08 -10.46 -1.69
C LEU A 85 6.07 -9.30 -1.74
N HIS A 86 4.92 -9.52 -2.38
CA HIS A 86 3.84 -8.54 -2.42
C HIS A 86 3.30 -8.21 -1.03
N TRP A 87 3.02 -9.22 -0.20
CA TRP A 87 2.56 -9.00 1.18
C TRP A 87 3.64 -8.38 2.08
N LEU A 88 4.90 -8.82 1.95
CA LEU A 88 6.04 -8.27 2.69
C LEU A 88 6.27 -6.79 2.36
N SER A 89 6.14 -6.40 1.09
CA SER A 89 6.30 -5.00 0.69
C SER A 89 5.22 -4.10 1.31
N GLY A 90 3.97 -4.57 1.39
CA GLY A 90 2.90 -3.86 2.09
C GLY A 90 3.16 -3.73 3.59
N LEU A 91 3.67 -4.80 4.22
CA LEU A 91 4.05 -4.78 5.65
C LEU A 91 5.21 -3.84 5.92
N LEU A 92 6.23 -3.84 5.06
CA LEU A 92 7.39 -2.97 5.20
C LEU A 92 6.97 -1.49 5.16
N MET A 93 6.14 -1.09 4.19
CA MET A 93 5.61 0.27 4.13
C MET A 93 4.77 0.64 5.35
N THR A 94 3.96 -0.30 5.83
CA THR A 94 3.13 -0.07 7.02
C THR A 94 3.99 0.06 8.28
N ALA A 95 5.06 -0.73 8.39
CA ALA A 95 6.01 -0.65 9.49
C ALA A 95 6.74 0.70 9.52
N THR A 96 7.16 1.22 8.37
CA THR A 96 7.75 2.57 8.27
C THR A 96 6.73 3.67 8.59
N LEU A 97 5.45 3.44 8.29
CA LEU A 97 4.36 4.30 8.74
C LEU A 97 4.35 4.35 10.28
N LEU A 98 4.24 3.19 10.93
CA LEU A 98 4.10 3.05 12.38
C LEU A 98 5.24 3.68 13.19
N THR A 99 6.45 3.76 12.64
CA THR A 99 7.59 4.40 13.31
C THR A 99 7.54 5.93 13.27
N THR A 100 6.64 6.52 12.47
CA THR A 100 6.46 7.98 12.39
C THR A 100 5.37 8.43 13.38
N SER A 101 5.65 9.45 14.20
CA SER A 101 4.67 9.98 15.16
C SER A 101 3.47 10.62 14.45
N PHE A 102 2.28 10.05 14.63
CA PHE A 102 1.02 10.55 14.08
C PHE A 102 0.22 11.34 15.12
N ASP A 103 -0.14 12.59 14.81
CA ASP A 103 -1.17 13.35 15.52
C ASP A 103 -2.42 13.41 14.62
N ILE A 104 -3.04 12.24 14.38
CA ILE A 104 -4.23 12.13 13.53
C ILE A 104 -5.46 12.15 14.44
N LYS A 105 -6.38 13.08 14.17
CA LYS A 105 -7.62 13.27 14.93
C LYS A 105 -8.82 13.32 13.98
N TYR A 106 -10.01 13.13 14.51
CA TYR A 106 -11.26 13.40 13.81
C TYR A 106 -11.63 14.87 14.01
N ASP A 107 -12.12 15.50 12.96
CA ASP A 107 -12.52 16.92 12.93
C ASP A 107 -13.80 17.14 13.76
N ASN A 108 -14.86 16.41 13.42
CA ASN A 108 -16.16 16.49 14.06
C ASN A 108 -16.77 15.09 14.26
N LYS A 109 -17.63 14.94 15.26
CA LYS A 109 -18.31 13.67 15.59
C LYS A 109 -19.31 13.21 14.53
N GLU A 110 -19.91 14.16 13.80
CA GLU A 110 -20.93 13.89 12.78
C GLU A 110 -20.30 13.41 11.46
N ASP A 111 -19.24 14.09 11.02
CA ASP A 111 -18.57 13.78 9.74
C ASP A 111 -17.41 12.79 9.87
N LEU A 112 -16.80 12.67 11.05
CA LEU A 112 -15.63 11.80 11.32
C LEU A 112 -14.53 11.94 10.26
N ASN A 113 -14.36 13.15 9.73
CA ASN A 113 -13.29 13.46 8.80
C ASN A 113 -11.96 13.41 9.53
N MET A 114 -10.99 12.69 8.97
CA MET A 114 -9.66 12.57 9.56
C MET A 114 -8.82 13.80 9.21
N VAL A 115 -8.39 14.54 10.22
CA VAL A 115 -7.41 15.62 10.09
C VAL A 115 -6.03 15.01 10.22
N VAL A 116 -5.26 15.11 9.14
CA VAL A 116 -3.92 14.53 9.04
C VAL A 116 -2.93 15.67 8.84
N PRO A 117 -1.85 15.73 9.64
CA PRO A 117 -0.87 16.81 9.51
C PRO A 117 -0.06 16.66 8.21
N VAL A 118 0.22 17.78 7.53
CA VAL A 118 0.89 17.82 6.21
C VAL A 118 2.26 17.15 6.24
N LYS A 119 2.99 17.26 7.36
CA LYS A 119 4.27 16.58 7.58
C LYS A 119 4.17 15.07 7.37
N THR A 120 3.08 14.45 7.84
CA THR A 120 2.84 13.02 7.69
C THR A 120 2.57 12.69 6.23
N LEU A 121 1.74 13.48 5.54
CA LEU A 121 1.47 13.28 4.10
C LEU A 121 2.76 13.39 3.27
N SER A 122 3.62 14.37 3.57
CA SER A 122 4.88 14.59 2.87
C SER A 122 5.85 13.41 2.99
N VAL A 123 6.00 12.84 4.20
CA VAL A 123 6.82 11.63 4.42
C VAL A 123 6.28 10.45 3.60
N MET A 124 4.97 10.30 3.49
CA MET A 124 4.37 9.24 2.68
C MET A 124 4.70 9.39 1.20
N PHE A 125 4.52 10.59 0.64
CA PHE A 125 4.87 10.85 -0.75
C PHE A 125 6.37 10.60 -1.01
N PHE A 126 7.23 10.98 -0.06
CA PHE A 126 8.67 10.75 -0.16
C PHE A 126 9.02 9.25 -0.16
N LEU A 127 8.42 8.45 0.74
CA LEU A 127 8.65 7.00 0.79
C LEU A 127 8.21 6.31 -0.51
N VAL A 128 7.03 6.66 -1.03
CA VAL A 128 6.55 6.17 -2.34
C VAL A 128 7.56 6.50 -3.45
N PHE A 129 8.06 7.73 -3.46
CA PHE A 129 8.97 8.21 -4.49
C PHE A 129 10.36 7.56 -4.41
N VAL A 130 10.89 7.36 -3.20
CA VAL A 130 12.18 6.67 -2.99
C VAL A 130 12.10 5.22 -3.42
N GLU A 131 11.07 4.48 -2.99
CA GLU A 131 10.86 3.08 -3.40
C GLU A 131 10.65 2.96 -4.92
N GLY A 132 9.84 3.85 -5.50
CA GLY A 132 9.65 3.92 -6.95
C GLY A 132 10.96 4.15 -7.71
N ARG A 133 11.82 5.05 -7.21
CA ARG A 133 13.15 5.26 -7.79
C ARG A 133 14.10 4.08 -7.58
N MET A 134 14.10 3.43 -6.42
CA MET A 134 14.93 2.25 -6.17
C MET A 134 14.53 1.10 -7.11
N MET A 135 13.23 0.87 -7.29
CA MET A 135 12.73 -0.16 -8.21
C MET A 135 13.07 0.17 -9.67
N TYR A 136 12.94 1.45 -10.07
CA TYR A 136 13.34 1.89 -11.41
C TYR A 136 14.83 1.72 -11.65
N ASP A 137 15.69 2.21 -10.74
CA ASP A 137 17.14 2.22 -10.92
C ASP A 137 17.73 0.80 -10.88
N THR A 138 17.19 -0.09 -10.03
CA THR A 138 17.60 -1.50 -9.97
C THR A 138 17.23 -2.25 -11.25
N THR A 139 16.02 -2.01 -11.77
CA THR A 139 15.54 -2.64 -13.02
C THR A 139 16.28 -2.08 -14.24
N TYR A 140 16.48 -0.77 -14.30
CA TYR A 140 17.15 -0.07 -15.41
C TYR A 140 18.64 -0.42 -15.51
N LYS A 141 19.38 -0.43 -14.39
CA LYS A 141 20.81 -0.80 -14.37
C LYS A 141 21.08 -2.28 -14.65
N ARG A 142 20.09 -3.16 -14.50
CA ARG A 142 20.19 -4.57 -14.92
C ARG A 142 19.87 -4.77 -16.40
N LEU A 143 19.03 -3.90 -16.99
CA LEU A 143 18.68 -3.95 -18.41
C LEU A 143 19.78 -3.37 -19.31
N LEU A 144 20.49 -2.33 -18.87
CA LEU A 144 21.59 -1.69 -19.63
C LEU A 144 22.94 -2.40 -19.53
N ARG A 145 23.05 -3.48 -18.76
CA ARG A 145 24.28 -4.27 -18.59
C ARG A 145 24.33 -5.55 -19.43
N LYS A 146 23.34 -5.74 -20.32
CA LYS A 146 23.37 -6.71 -21.42
C LYS A 146 23.55 -5.96 -22.73
#